data_AF-A0A931QHA8-F1
#
_entry.id   AF-A0A931QHA8-F1
#
_cell.length_a   1.000
_cell.length_b   1.000
_cell.length_c   1.000
_cell.angle_alpha   90.00
_cell.angle_beta   90.00
_cell.angle_gamma   90.00
#
_symmetry.space_group_name_H-M   'P 1'
#
loop_
_entity.id
_entity.type
_entity.pdbx_description
1 polymer ?
#
loop_
_entity_poly.entity_id
_entity_poly.type
_entity_poly.pdbx_seq_one_letter_code
_entity_poly.pdbx_strand_id
1 'polypeptide(L)'
;AWSLNELSQKAAAAFGSRRVEEVSSRLVWLAVFVISILHFNALIGDWKSIERWELRRKPDFVAGSQRNLQIALALQNTTRPGASIAVIGAGTIPYFLPNRYAIDILGKADPYIAHEKVRTPMSIEDIPNMRPGHMKWDYAHTFGELKPDVIVAIWEGTDKEAAPYLVNYYYAVVGDGVKVYLRKDSQNILWDKVQVKN
;
A
#
# COMPACT_ATOMS: atom_id res chain seq x y z
N ALA A 1 40.75 3.23 -29.77
CA ALA A 1 39.59 4.05 -29.38
C ALA A 1 40.11 5.40 -28.92
N TRP A 2 39.55 6.51 -29.38
CA TRP A 2 39.96 7.84 -28.91
C TRP A 2 39.56 8.05 -27.45
N SER A 3 40.39 8.74 -26.68
CA SER A 3 40.05 9.13 -25.31
C SER A 3 39.02 10.26 -25.31
N LEU A 4 38.24 10.39 -24.22
CA LEU A 4 37.30 11.50 -24.02
C LEU A 4 37.99 12.87 -24.13
N ASN A 5 39.25 12.96 -23.72
CA ASN A 5 40.06 14.18 -23.81
C ASN A 5 40.42 14.53 -25.25
N GLU A 6 40.84 13.56 -26.07
CA GLU A 6 41.17 13.80 -27.48
C GLU A 6 39.94 14.20 -28.30
N LEU A 7 38.78 13.61 -28.00
CA LEU A 7 37.50 13.97 -28.60
C LEU A 7 37.07 15.39 -28.22
N SER A 8 37.20 15.75 -26.94
CA SER A 8 36.88 17.10 -26.44
C SER A 8 37.77 18.18 -27.08
N GLN A 9 39.09 17.94 -27.16
CA GLN A 9 40.02 18.89 -27.78
C GLN A 9 39.75 19.08 -29.28
N LYS A 10 39.48 18.00 -30.02
CA LYS A 10 39.12 18.09 -31.45
C LYS A 10 37.78 18.79 -31.67
N ALA A 11 36.79 18.55 -30.82
CA ALA A 11 35.51 19.26 -30.86
C ALA A 11 35.68 20.75 -30.55
N ALA A 12 36.53 21.10 -29.58
CA ALA A 12 36.78 22.49 -29.18
C ALA A 12 37.47 23.26 -30.30
N ALA A 13 38.39 22.61 -31.02
CA ALA A 13 39.04 23.16 -32.20
C ALA A 13 38.06 23.38 -33.38
N ALA A 14 37.04 22.53 -33.54
CA ALA A 14 36.08 22.62 -34.63
C ALA A 14 34.90 23.57 -34.36
N PHE A 15 34.47 23.73 -33.10
CA PHE A 15 33.22 24.40 -32.75
C PHE A 15 33.36 25.53 -31.71
N GLY A 16 34.55 25.73 -31.14
CA GLY A 16 34.82 26.67 -30.05
C GLY A 16 34.56 26.07 -28.66
N SER A 17 35.43 26.38 -27.70
CA SER A 17 35.42 25.79 -26.34
C SER A 17 34.09 26.00 -25.59
N ARG A 18 33.54 27.22 -25.65
CA ARG A 18 32.24 27.55 -25.02
C ARG A 18 31.08 26.70 -25.56
N ARG A 19 31.09 26.40 -26.87
CA ARG A 19 30.07 25.57 -27.51
C ARG A 19 30.22 24.09 -27.13
N VAL A 20 31.46 23.63 -26.93
CA VAL A 20 31.74 22.27 -26.44
C VAL A 20 31.33 22.09 -24.98
N GLU A 21 31.59 23.08 -24.12
CA GLU A 21 31.15 23.06 -22.72
C GLU A 21 29.61 23.02 -22.61
N GLU A 22 28.92 23.86 -23.39
CA GLU A 22 27.46 23.86 -23.44
C GLU A 22 26.87 22.53 -23.93
N VAL A 23 27.42 21.96 -25.01
CA VAL A 23 26.99 20.66 -25.52
C VAL A 23 27.28 19.54 -24.52
N SER A 24 28.46 19.54 -23.90
CA SER A 24 28.83 18.52 -22.91
C SER A 24 27.93 18.59 -21.67
N SER A 25 27.65 19.79 -21.17
CA SER A 25 26.72 19.99 -20.05
C SER A 25 25.31 19.46 -20.38
N ARG A 26 24.79 19.76 -21.58
CA ARG A 26 23.49 19.25 -22.03
C ARG A 26 23.46 17.72 -22.13
N LEU A 27 24.55 17.10 -22.62
CA LEU A 27 24.66 15.65 -22.67
C LEU A 27 24.71 15.01 -21.28
N VAL A 28 25.41 15.62 -20.32
CA VAL A 28 25.43 15.17 -18.93
C VAL A 28 24.03 15.26 -18.32
N TRP A 29 23.33 16.39 -18.48
CA TRP A 29 21.97 16.54 -17.98
C TRP A 29 20.99 15.56 -18.63
N LEU A 30 21.13 15.31 -19.93
CA LEU A 30 20.34 14.31 -20.63
C LEU A 30 20.60 12.90 -20.06
N ALA A 31 21.86 12.55 -19.81
CA ALA A 31 22.22 11.26 -19.22
C ALA A 31 21.65 11.12 -17.80
N VAL A 32 21.77 12.15 -16.96
CA VAL A 32 21.17 12.17 -15.61
C VAL A 32 19.66 11.98 -15.71
N PHE A 33 18.98 12.72 -16.59
CA PHE A 33 17.54 12.61 -16.79
C PHE A 33 17.12 11.20 -17.21
N VAL A 34 17.79 10.59 -18.20
CA VAL A 34 17.51 9.23 -18.63
C VAL A 34 17.75 8.22 -17.52
N ILE A 35 18.86 8.34 -16.78
CA ILE A 35 19.15 7.47 -15.63
C ILE A 35 18.08 7.63 -14.55
N SER A 36 17.66 8.85 -14.23
CA SER A 36 16.59 9.11 -13.25
C SER A 36 15.27 8.45 -13.66
N ILE A 37 14.91 8.49 -14.95
CA ILE A 37 13.72 7.82 -15.48
C ILE A 37 13.84 6.30 -15.32
N LEU A 38 14.97 5.72 -15.72
CA LEU A 38 15.22 4.28 -15.59
C LEU A 38 15.21 3.85 -14.12
N HIS A 39 15.77 4.66 -13.23
CA HIS A 39 15.80 4.40 -11.79
C HIS A 39 14.40 4.51 -11.16
N PHE A 40 13.60 5.49 -11.56
CA PHE A 40 12.20 5.61 -11.13
C PHE A 40 11.38 4.37 -11.55
N ASN A 41 11.60 3.87 -12.76
CA ASN A 41 10.97 2.65 -13.24
C ASN A 41 11.42 1.41 -12.46
N ALA A 42 12.70 1.35 -12.07
CA ALA A 42 13.24 0.29 -11.23
C ALA A 42 12.64 0.30 -9.80
N LEU A 43 12.44 1.48 -9.22
CA LEU A 43 11.83 1.62 -7.88
C LEU A 43 10.38 1.12 -7.81
N ILE A 44 9.64 1.20 -8.92
CA ILE A 44 8.26 0.66 -9.01
C ILE A 44 8.28 -0.84 -9.35
N GLY A 45 9.45 -1.43 -9.63
CA GLY A 45 9.62 -2.87 -9.86
C GLY A 45 8.99 -3.40 -11.14
N ASP A 46 8.59 -2.52 -12.08
CA ASP A 46 7.93 -2.91 -13.32
C ASP A 46 8.54 -2.18 -14.52
N TRP A 47 9.18 -2.93 -15.42
CA TRP A 47 9.76 -2.45 -16.67
C TRP A 47 8.70 -1.99 -17.68
N LYS A 48 7.41 -2.29 -17.44
CA LYS A 48 6.25 -1.83 -18.25
C LYS A 48 5.90 -0.35 -18.05
N SER A 49 6.84 0.45 -17.57
CA SER A 49 6.64 1.89 -17.36
C SER A 49 6.21 2.62 -18.64
N ILE A 50 6.71 2.23 -19.81
CA ILE A 50 6.41 2.94 -21.07
C ILE A 50 4.90 2.92 -21.36
N GLU A 51 4.21 1.81 -21.13
CA GLU A 51 2.74 1.74 -21.28
C GLU A 51 2.01 2.69 -20.31
N ARG A 52 2.57 2.95 -19.12
CA ARG A 52 2.05 3.95 -18.19
C ARG A 52 2.25 5.36 -18.71
N TRP A 53 3.39 5.63 -19.34
CA TRP A 53 3.70 6.94 -19.91
C TRP A 53 2.82 7.24 -21.12
N GLU A 54 2.49 6.21 -21.89
CA GLU A 54 1.51 6.27 -22.99
C GLU A 54 0.05 6.27 -22.52
N LEU A 55 -0.22 6.20 -21.21
CA LEU A 55 -1.56 6.13 -20.62
C LEU A 55 -2.41 4.94 -21.12
N ARG A 56 -1.77 3.89 -21.65
CA ARG A 56 -2.44 2.67 -22.14
C ARG A 56 -2.86 1.72 -21.02
N ARG A 57 -2.23 1.86 -19.86
CA ARG A 57 -2.52 1.08 -18.65
C ARG A 57 -3.17 1.98 -17.59
N LYS A 58 -4.15 1.44 -16.88
CA LYS A 58 -4.74 2.11 -15.71
C LYS A 58 -3.66 2.36 -14.63
N PRO A 59 -3.75 3.45 -13.86
CA PRO A 59 -2.86 3.67 -12.72
C PRO A 59 -2.83 2.48 -11.76
N ASP A 60 -1.66 2.18 -11.17
CA ASP A 60 -1.43 0.95 -10.41
C ASP A 60 -2.40 0.74 -9.24
N PHE A 61 -2.84 1.84 -8.62
CA PHE A 61 -3.74 1.80 -7.47
C PHE A 61 -5.21 1.59 -7.83
N VAL A 62 -5.61 1.66 -9.11
CA VAL A 62 -7.02 1.50 -9.51
C VAL A 62 -7.57 0.14 -9.10
N ALA A 63 -6.82 -0.94 -9.30
CA ALA A 63 -7.27 -2.27 -8.92
C ALA A 63 -7.48 -2.39 -7.40
N GLY A 64 -6.56 -1.83 -6.59
CA GLY A 64 -6.69 -1.79 -5.14
C GLY A 64 -7.89 -0.95 -4.68
N SER A 65 -8.10 0.23 -5.26
CA SER A 65 -9.26 1.07 -4.98
C SER A 65 -10.58 0.41 -5.36
N GLN A 66 -10.64 -0.27 -6.51
CA GLN A 66 -11.82 -1.03 -6.94
C GLN A 66 -12.12 -2.16 -5.95
N ARG A 67 -11.12 -2.93 -5.53
CA ARG A 67 -11.28 -3.97 -4.50
C ARG A 67 -11.81 -3.38 -3.18
N ASN A 68 -11.24 -2.27 -2.72
CA ASN A 68 -11.67 -1.62 -1.48
C ASN A 68 -13.10 -1.07 -1.57
N LEU A 69 -13.51 -0.56 -2.75
CA LEU A 69 -14.89 -0.15 -2.98
C LEU A 69 -15.85 -1.35 -2.90
N GLN A 70 -15.50 -2.49 -3.52
CA GLN A 70 -16.32 -3.70 -3.43
C GLN A 70 -16.44 -4.21 -1.99
N ILE A 71 -15.36 -4.16 -1.21
CA ILE A 71 -15.41 -4.46 0.22
C ILE A 71 -16.37 -3.49 0.94
N ALA A 72 -16.27 -2.19 0.68
CA ALA A 72 -17.12 -1.19 1.32
C ALA A 72 -18.61 -1.44 1.02
N LEU A 73 -18.97 -1.72 -0.23
CA LEU A 73 -20.35 -2.04 -0.64
C LEU A 73 -20.84 -3.34 -0.02
N ALA A 74 -20.01 -4.38 0.04
CA ALA A 74 -20.36 -5.64 0.70
C ALA A 74 -20.64 -5.41 2.19
N LEU A 75 -19.76 -4.68 2.89
CA LEU A 75 -19.93 -4.37 4.32
C LEU A 75 -21.09 -3.42 4.59
N GLN A 76 -21.39 -2.48 3.69
CA GLN A 76 -22.58 -1.63 3.80
C GLN A 76 -23.86 -2.47 3.85
N ASN A 77 -23.89 -3.56 3.06
CA ASN A 77 -25.04 -4.44 2.94
C ASN A 77 -25.12 -5.51 4.03
N THR A 78 -24.02 -5.83 4.73
CA THR A 78 -23.95 -6.89 5.75
C THR A 78 -23.73 -6.39 7.17
N THR A 79 -23.56 -5.08 7.39
CA THR A 79 -23.42 -4.47 8.71
C THR A 79 -24.48 -3.40 8.94
N ARG A 80 -24.81 -3.14 10.22
CA ARG A 80 -25.66 -2.04 10.67
C ARG A 80 -24.84 -0.77 10.90
N PRO A 81 -25.45 0.43 10.85
CA PRO A 81 -24.83 1.64 11.38
C PRO A 81 -24.33 1.42 12.81
N GLY A 82 -23.16 1.98 13.15
CA GLY A 82 -22.49 1.79 14.43
C GLY A 82 -21.53 0.60 14.48
N ALA A 83 -21.49 -0.26 13.45
CA ALA A 83 -20.50 -1.33 13.40
C ALA A 83 -19.05 -0.79 13.43
N SER A 84 -18.15 -1.47 14.13
CA SER A 84 -16.71 -1.19 14.09
C SER A 84 -16.00 -2.10 13.08
N ILE A 85 -15.13 -1.52 12.25
CA ILE A 85 -14.48 -2.21 11.12
C ILE A 85 -12.97 -1.95 11.19
N ALA A 86 -12.19 -3.00 11.44
CA ALA A 86 -10.74 -2.95 11.38
C ALA A 86 -10.23 -3.13 9.94
N VAL A 87 -9.37 -2.19 9.51
CA VAL A 87 -8.83 -2.11 8.15
C VAL A 87 -7.32 -1.89 8.18
N ILE A 88 -6.62 -2.44 7.18
CA ILE A 88 -5.20 -2.14 6.93
C ILE A 88 -5.06 -0.79 6.20
N GLY A 89 -5.98 -0.50 5.27
CA GLY A 89 -5.99 0.73 4.49
C GLY A 89 -7.12 1.67 4.92
N ALA A 90 -6.82 2.66 5.75
CA ALA A 90 -7.74 3.68 6.23
C ALA A 90 -8.09 4.75 5.16
N GLY A 91 -8.59 4.31 4.00
CA GLY A 91 -8.93 5.16 2.87
C GLY A 91 -10.34 4.89 2.33
N THR A 92 -10.44 4.17 1.22
CA THR A 92 -11.70 3.93 0.50
C THR A 92 -12.77 3.25 1.37
N ILE A 93 -12.43 2.24 2.16
CA ILE A 93 -13.43 1.51 2.97
C ILE A 93 -14.11 2.43 3.99
N PRO A 94 -13.37 3.13 4.88
CA PRO A 94 -13.98 4.11 5.79
C PRO A 94 -14.74 5.23 5.07
N TYR A 95 -14.20 5.74 3.96
CA TYR A 95 -14.82 6.84 3.21
C TYR A 95 -16.25 6.54 2.74
N PHE A 96 -16.49 5.31 2.26
CA PHE A 96 -17.82 4.87 1.80
C PHE A 96 -18.71 4.32 2.93
N LEU A 97 -18.21 4.23 4.16
CA LEU A 97 -18.93 3.72 5.32
C LEU A 97 -18.97 4.74 6.47
N PRO A 98 -19.50 5.97 6.24
CA PRO A 98 -19.40 7.07 7.20
C PRO A 98 -20.11 6.81 8.54
N ASN A 99 -21.08 5.89 8.55
CA ASN A 99 -21.83 5.50 9.76
C ASN A 99 -21.25 4.23 10.43
N ARG A 100 -19.99 3.88 10.17
CA ARG A 100 -19.26 2.79 10.84
C ARG A 100 -17.96 3.35 11.40
N TYR A 101 -17.55 2.84 12.54
CA TYR A 101 -16.29 3.23 13.17
C TYR A 101 -15.14 2.46 12.50
N ALA A 102 -14.20 3.17 11.89
CA ALA A 102 -13.03 2.55 11.27
C ALA A 102 -11.86 2.48 12.25
N ILE A 103 -11.28 1.28 12.38
CA ILE A 103 -10.08 1.04 13.19
C ILE A 103 -8.92 0.80 12.23
N ASP A 104 -7.89 1.64 12.31
CA ASP A 104 -6.72 1.56 11.45
C ASP A 104 -5.63 0.71 12.10
N ILE A 105 -5.44 -0.50 11.56
CA ILE A 105 -4.52 -1.51 12.11
C ILE A 105 -3.06 -1.02 12.07
N LEU A 106 -2.71 -0.10 11.16
CA LEU A 106 -1.33 0.33 10.93
C LEU A 106 -0.99 1.71 11.51
N GLY A 107 -1.95 2.37 12.16
CA GLY A 107 -1.68 3.57 12.94
C GLY A 107 -1.45 4.86 12.15
N LYS A 108 -1.96 4.98 10.93
CA LYS A 108 -2.04 6.28 10.25
C LYS A 108 -3.07 7.19 10.93
N ALA A 109 -4.19 6.63 11.38
CA ALA A 109 -5.27 7.34 12.07
C ALA A 109 -5.49 6.89 13.53
N ASP A 110 -4.88 5.78 13.95
CA ASP A 110 -4.97 5.29 15.32
C ASP A 110 -3.82 5.85 16.18
N PRO A 111 -4.09 6.68 17.20
CA PRO A 111 -3.05 7.34 17.98
C PRO A 111 -2.27 6.37 18.87
N TYR A 112 -2.86 5.26 19.31
CA TYR A 112 -2.14 4.27 20.11
C TYR A 112 -1.08 3.60 19.23
N ILE A 113 -1.49 3.04 18.08
CA ILE A 113 -0.57 2.37 17.14
C ILE A 113 0.44 3.36 16.55
N ALA A 114 0.07 4.62 16.33
CA ALA A 114 0.99 5.66 15.84
C ALA A 114 2.21 5.86 16.76
N HIS A 115 2.04 5.73 18.08
CA HIS A 115 3.10 5.90 19.06
C HIS A 115 3.86 4.61 19.39
N GLU A 116 3.38 3.47 18.90
CA GLU A 116 4.06 2.19 19.10
C GLU A 116 5.44 2.12 18.44
N LYS A 117 6.26 1.19 18.94
CA LYS A 117 7.57 0.91 18.34
C LYS A 117 7.39 0.24 16.99
N VAL A 118 8.31 0.55 16.08
CA VAL A 118 8.44 -0.18 14.81
C VAL A 118 8.74 -1.64 15.10
N ARG A 119 7.97 -2.54 14.48
CA ARG A 119 8.03 -4.00 14.75
C ARG A 119 8.88 -4.77 13.77
N THR A 120 9.12 -4.20 12.59
CA THR A 120 9.99 -4.79 11.58
C THR A 120 11.40 -4.23 11.69
N PRO A 121 12.44 -5.05 11.45
CA PRO A 121 13.81 -4.58 11.30
C PRO A 121 13.97 -3.43 10.29
N MET A 122 14.98 -2.58 10.52
CA MET A 122 15.24 -1.34 9.76
C MET A 122 16.73 -1.20 9.39
N SER A 123 17.46 -2.30 9.24
CA SER A 123 18.85 -2.24 8.79
C SER A 123 18.93 -2.09 7.26
N ILE A 124 20.14 -1.88 6.73
CA ILE A 124 20.37 -1.73 5.29
C ILE A 124 19.96 -3.00 4.54
N GLU A 125 20.15 -4.16 5.17
CA GLU A 125 19.78 -5.47 4.65
C GLU A 125 18.25 -5.64 4.51
N ASP A 126 17.46 -4.88 5.29
CA ASP A 126 16.00 -4.95 5.31
C ASP A 126 15.32 -4.04 4.28
N ILE A 127 16.07 -3.12 3.65
CA ILE A 127 15.53 -2.15 2.67
C ILE A 127 14.59 -2.79 1.63
N PRO A 128 14.86 -3.98 1.06
CA PRO A 128 13.96 -4.60 0.09
C PRO A 128 12.57 -4.95 0.64
N ASN A 129 12.47 -5.21 1.95
CA ASN A 129 11.24 -5.61 2.63
C ASN A 129 10.66 -4.49 3.50
N MET A 130 11.38 -3.39 3.66
CA MET A 130 10.95 -2.24 4.44
C MET A 130 9.73 -1.58 3.78
N ARG A 131 8.65 -1.43 4.53
CA ARG A 131 7.43 -0.74 4.07
C ARG A 131 7.13 0.45 4.96
N PRO A 132 7.81 1.61 4.77
CA PRO A 132 7.58 2.79 5.59
C PRO A 132 6.08 3.13 5.72
N GLY A 133 5.65 3.44 6.95
CA GLY A 133 4.24 3.67 7.28
C GLY A 133 3.38 2.42 7.46
N HIS A 134 3.94 1.21 7.32
CA HIS A 134 3.22 -0.06 7.49
C HIS A 134 4.00 -1.04 8.38
N MET A 135 4.62 -0.52 9.44
CA MET A 135 5.59 -1.25 10.27
C MET A 135 5.22 -1.29 11.75
N LYS A 136 4.01 -0.85 12.08
CA LYS A 136 3.45 -0.81 13.42
C LYS A 136 2.09 -1.49 13.39
N TRP A 137 1.83 -2.33 14.37
CA TRP A 137 0.54 -2.97 14.60
C TRP A 137 0.53 -3.56 16.01
N ASP A 138 -0.66 -3.69 16.59
CA ASP A 138 -0.85 -4.42 17.85
C ASP A 138 -2.22 -5.09 17.81
N TYR A 139 -2.22 -6.43 17.71
CA TYR A 139 -3.46 -7.21 17.71
C TYR A 139 -4.06 -7.39 19.10
N ALA A 140 -3.28 -7.27 20.17
CA ALA A 140 -3.82 -7.24 21.52
C ALA A 140 -4.71 -6.02 21.69
N HIS A 141 -4.24 -4.85 21.29
CA HIS A 141 -5.03 -3.64 21.28
C HIS A 141 -6.19 -3.72 20.26
N THR A 142 -5.87 -3.91 18.99
CA THR A 142 -6.86 -3.79 17.90
C THR A 142 -7.93 -4.88 17.97
N PHE A 143 -7.55 -6.15 18.15
CA PHE A 143 -8.49 -7.27 18.10
C PHE A 143 -8.92 -7.73 19.50
N GLY A 144 -8.02 -7.65 20.48
CA GLY A 144 -8.28 -8.06 21.87
C GLY A 144 -9.06 -7.02 22.68
N GLU A 145 -8.66 -5.74 22.65
CA GLU A 145 -9.29 -4.67 23.43
C GLU A 145 -10.45 -4.03 22.68
N LEU A 146 -10.20 -3.51 21.46
CA LEU A 146 -11.23 -2.79 20.68
C LEU A 146 -12.30 -3.72 20.10
N LYS A 147 -11.96 -5.01 19.90
CA LYS A 147 -12.87 -6.08 19.45
C LYS A 147 -13.79 -5.63 18.30
N PRO A 148 -13.25 -5.30 17.11
CA PRO A 148 -14.05 -4.87 15.97
C PRO A 148 -15.20 -5.83 15.65
N ASP A 149 -16.32 -5.33 15.14
CA ASP A 149 -17.36 -6.20 14.60
C ASP A 149 -16.88 -6.94 13.34
N VAL A 150 -16.05 -6.29 12.53
CA VAL A 150 -15.49 -6.84 11.28
C VAL A 150 -13.98 -6.60 11.21
N ILE A 151 -13.20 -7.62 10.87
CA ILE A 151 -11.79 -7.48 10.48
C ILE A 151 -11.68 -7.78 8.99
N VAL A 152 -11.32 -6.76 8.20
CA VAL A 152 -11.24 -6.88 6.73
C VAL A 152 -10.03 -7.69 6.30
N ALA A 153 -8.89 -7.50 6.96
CA ALA A 153 -7.65 -8.19 6.65
C ALA A 153 -6.68 -8.13 7.84
N ILE A 154 -5.71 -9.05 7.83
CA ILE A 154 -4.59 -9.13 8.77
C ILE A 154 -3.33 -8.66 8.02
N TRP A 155 -2.39 -7.99 8.71
CA TRP A 155 -1.14 -7.56 8.08
C TRP A 155 -0.34 -8.76 7.56
N GLU A 156 0.23 -8.61 6.36
CA GLU A 156 0.89 -9.70 5.64
C GLU A 156 1.97 -10.39 6.49
N GLY A 157 1.94 -11.73 6.55
CA GLY A 157 2.93 -12.53 7.27
C GLY A 157 2.76 -12.58 8.79
N THR A 158 1.66 -12.03 9.33
CA THR A 158 1.42 -11.96 10.78
C THR A 158 0.24 -12.80 11.28
N ASP A 159 -0.26 -13.73 10.48
CA ASP A 159 -1.45 -14.54 10.79
C ASP A 159 -1.33 -15.31 12.12
N LYS A 160 -0.13 -15.84 12.42
CA LYS A 160 0.14 -16.56 13.68
C LYS A 160 0.02 -15.65 14.91
N GLU A 161 0.37 -14.37 14.76
CA GLU A 161 0.28 -13.38 15.84
C GLU A 161 -1.18 -12.95 16.06
N ALA A 162 -1.96 -12.83 14.99
CA ALA A 162 -3.38 -12.48 15.06
C ALA A 162 -4.24 -13.64 15.58
N ALA A 163 -3.87 -14.89 15.30
CA ALA A 163 -4.67 -16.09 15.55
C ALA A 163 -5.30 -16.20 16.96
N PRO A 164 -4.59 -15.90 18.07
CA PRO A 164 -5.18 -15.96 19.42
C PRO A 164 -6.39 -15.03 19.60
N TYR A 165 -6.43 -13.92 18.89
CA TYR A 165 -7.51 -12.92 18.98
C TYR A 165 -8.69 -13.22 18.04
N LEU A 166 -8.52 -14.15 17.09
CA LEU A 166 -9.55 -14.51 16.12
C LEU A 166 -10.49 -15.63 16.59
N VAL A 167 -10.24 -16.23 17.76
CA VAL A 167 -11.05 -17.33 18.31
C VAL A 167 -12.53 -16.99 18.46
N ASN A 168 -12.84 -15.71 18.67
CA ASN A 168 -14.20 -15.17 18.82
C ASN A 168 -14.77 -14.60 17.51
N TYR A 169 -14.17 -14.94 16.36
CA TYR A 169 -14.61 -14.52 15.05
C TYR A 169 -14.93 -15.71 14.15
N TYR A 170 -15.87 -15.54 13.24
CA TYR A 170 -16.11 -16.43 12.12
C TYR A 170 -15.33 -15.95 10.91
N TYR A 171 -14.66 -16.86 10.20
CA TYR A 171 -14.19 -16.56 8.85
C TYR A 171 -15.37 -16.69 7.88
N ALA A 172 -15.74 -15.59 7.23
CA ALA A 172 -16.97 -15.51 6.45
C ALA A 172 -16.74 -14.89 5.08
N VAL A 173 -17.68 -15.16 4.18
CA VAL A 173 -17.79 -14.53 2.87
C VAL A 173 -19.02 -13.63 2.87
N VAL A 174 -18.84 -12.39 2.42
CA VAL A 174 -19.88 -11.36 2.31
C VAL A 174 -19.94 -10.82 0.88
N GLY A 175 -21.13 -10.45 0.43
CA GLY A 175 -21.36 -9.95 -0.93
C GLY A 175 -20.78 -10.89 -2.00
N ASP A 176 -20.13 -10.31 -3.01
CA ASP A 176 -19.53 -11.03 -4.15
C ASP A 176 -18.16 -11.63 -3.79
N GLY A 177 -18.11 -12.51 -2.80
CA GLY A 177 -16.90 -13.29 -2.48
C GLY A 177 -15.88 -12.60 -1.57
N VAL A 178 -16.24 -11.48 -0.94
CA VAL A 178 -15.35 -10.74 -0.03
C VAL A 178 -15.17 -11.54 1.26
N LYS A 179 -13.92 -11.91 1.57
CA LYS A 179 -13.58 -12.70 2.76
C LYS A 179 -13.18 -11.77 3.91
N VAL A 180 -13.79 -11.97 5.08
CA VAL A 180 -13.57 -11.17 6.30
C VAL A 180 -13.70 -12.04 7.54
N TYR A 181 -13.26 -11.52 8.68
CA TYR A 181 -13.61 -12.09 9.99
C TYR A 181 -14.76 -11.29 10.61
N LEU A 182 -15.76 -11.99 11.12
CA LEU A 182 -16.98 -11.44 11.71
C LEU A 182 -17.06 -11.82 13.19
N ARG A 183 -17.18 -10.85 14.09
CA ARG A 183 -17.24 -11.11 15.53
C ARG A 183 -18.52 -11.88 15.87
N LYS A 184 -18.39 -13.05 16.52
CA LYS A 184 -19.47 -14.04 16.69
C LYS A 184 -20.71 -13.50 17.42
N ASP A 185 -20.53 -12.62 18.39
CA ASP A 185 -21.58 -12.06 19.25
C ASP A 185 -22.06 -10.67 18.80
N SER A 186 -21.58 -10.19 17.65
CA SER A 186 -21.93 -8.85 17.17
C SER A 186 -23.41 -8.74 16.84
N GLN A 187 -24.05 -7.73 17.44
CA GLN A 187 -25.39 -7.28 17.09
C GLN A 187 -25.40 -6.34 15.88
N ASN A 188 -24.23 -5.94 15.38
CA ASN A 188 -24.12 -5.03 14.24
C ASN A 188 -23.96 -5.77 12.90
N ILE A 189 -23.94 -7.11 12.91
CA ILE A 189 -23.82 -7.93 11.71
C ILE A 189 -25.21 -8.43 11.31
N LEU A 190 -25.52 -8.34 10.02
CA LEU A 190 -26.74 -8.89 9.42
C LEU A 190 -26.48 -10.35 9.04
N TRP A 191 -26.62 -11.24 10.03
CA TRP A 191 -26.27 -12.66 9.90
C TRP A 191 -27.05 -13.40 8.81
N ASP A 192 -28.22 -12.91 8.42
CA ASP A 192 -29.02 -13.40 7.30
C ASP A 192 -28.38 -13.13 5.92
N LYS A 193 -27.36 -12.27 5.85
CA LYS A 193 -26.69 -11.83 4.61
C LYS A 193 -25.23 -12.29 4.49
N VAL A 194 -24.78 -13.20 5.36
CA VAL A 194 -23.38 -13.66 5.37
C VAL A 194 -23.29 -15.18 5.21
N GLN A 195 -22.22 -15.65 4.59
CA GLN A 195 -21.92 -17.08 4.48
C GLN A 195 -20.72 -17.41 5.37
N VAL A 196 -20.97 -18.10 6.48
CA VAL A 196 -19.91 -18.53 7.41
C VAL A 196 -19.24 -19.78 6.85
N LYS A 197 -17.91 -19.80 6.82
CA LYS A 197 -17.14 -21.01 6.55
C LYS A 197 -16.84 -21.70 7.89
N ASN A 198 -17.39 -22.90 8.06
CA ASN A 198 -17.04 -23.80 9.16
C ASN A 198 -15.68 -24.44 8.93
#